data_AF-A0A7S3BZ57-F1
#
_entry.id   AF-A0A7S3BZ57-F1
#
_cell.length_a   1.000
_cell.length_b   1.000
_cell.length_c   1.000
_cell.angle_alpha   90.00
_cell.angle_beta   90.00
_cell.angle_gamma   90.00
#
_symmetry.space_group_name_H-M   'P 1'
#
loop_
_entity.id
_entity.type
_entity.pdbx_description
1 polymer ?
#
loop_
_entity_poly.entity_id
_entity_poly.type
_entity_poly.pdbx_seq_one_letter_code
_entity_poly.pdbx_strand_id
1 'polypeptide(L)'
;NVMTDTVGTGIAGVYGNKGAVGCTLHFHETRLAFVACHLAAHEDATRDRLEDVAQIVRALRLGNSELDAISQAHHTIWLGDLNYRVNLSWEEGAAAIRER
;
A
#
# COMPACT_ATOMS: atom_id res chain seq x y z
N ASN A 1 -12.72 -10.08 -16.77
CA ASN A 1 -11.81 -10.90 -15.93
C ASN A 1 -11.36 -10.10 -14.73
N VAL A 2 -11.40 -10.71 -13.54
CA VAL A 2 -10.94 -10.13 -12.27
C VAL A 2 -9.83 -11.02 -11.74
N MET A 3 -8.69 -10.43 -11.37
CA MET A 3 -7.60 -11.14 -10.66
C MET A 3 -7.47 -10.54 -9.27
N THR A 4 -7.12 -11.35 -8.29
CA THR A 4 -6.90 -10.92 -6.90
C THR A 4 -5.67 -11.59 -6.33
N ASP A 5 -4.96 -10.91 -5.44
CA ASP A 5 -3.82 -11.48 -4.72
C ASP A 5 -3.60 -10.75 -3.38
N THR A 6 -2.79 -11.32 -2.50
CA THR A 6 -2.46 -10.75 -1.18
C THR A 6 -1.00 -10.96 -0.83
N VAL A 7 -0.39 -9.97 -0.16
CA VAL A 7 1.00 -10.04 0.32
C VAL A 7 1.04 -9.63 1.79
N GLY A 8 1.60 -10.47 2.66
CA GLY A 8 1.97 -10.08 4.02
C GLY A 8 3.33 -9.38 4.03
N THR A 9 3.56 -8.43 4.95
CA THR A 9 4.83 -7.68 5.07
C THR A 9 5.33 -7.51 6.50
N GLY A 10 4.61 -8.03 7.52
CA GLY A 10 4.92 -7.79 8.94
C GLY A 10 6.21 -8.43 9.49
N ILE A 11 6.20 -8.93 10.73
CA ILE A 11 7.39 -9.51 11.35
C ILE A 11 7.96 -10.63 10.47
N ALA A 12 9.27 -10.59 10.22
CA ALA A 12 9.96 -11.49 9.29
C ALA A 12 9.36 -11.50 7.86
N GLY A 13 8.72 -10.41 7.45
CA GLY A 13 8.14 -10.22 6.13
C GLY A 13 6.80 -10.91 5.90
N VAL A 14 6.24 -11.67 6.83
CA VAL A 14 4.96 -12.40 6.62
C VAL A 14 4.08 -12.56 7.85
N TYR A 15 4.58 -12.34 9.07
CA TYR A 15 3.81 -12.53 10.30
C TYR A 15 3.16 -11.24 10.79
N GLY A 16 1.92 -11.33 11.27
CA GLY A 16 1.16 -10.20 11.82
C GLY A 16 0.02 -9.77 10.90
N ASN A 17 -0.42 -8.52 11.05
CA ASN A 17 -1.62 -7.99 10.36
C ASN A 17 -1.29 -6.89 9.34
N LYS A 18 -0.06 -6.87 8.82
CA LYS A 18 0.45 -5.88 7.87
C LYS A 18 0.68 -6.49 6.50
N GLY A 19 0.39 -5.73 5.47
CA GLY A 19 0.46 -6.20 4.09
C GLY A 19 -0.50 -5.47 3.16
N ALA A 20 -0.82 -6.11 2.04
CA ALA A 20 -1.75 -5.59 1.05
C ALA A 20 -2.62 -6.67 0.43
N VAL A 21 -3.77 -6.22 -0.05
CA VAL A 21 -4.64 -6.95 -0.95
C VAL A 21 -4.72 -6.19 -2.27
N GLY A 22 -4.73 -6.91 -3.38
CA GLY A 22 -4.84 -6.32 -4.71
C GLY A 22 -5.96 -6.95 -5.51
N CYS A 23 -6.59 -6.17 -6.37
CA CYS A 23 -7.48 -6.68 -7.41
C CYS A 23 -7.31 -5.93 -8.73
N THR A 24 -7.73 -6.57 -9.82
CA THR A 24 -7.85 -5.93 -11.13
C THR A 24 -9.25 -6.03 -11.68
N LEU A 25 -9.65 -4.99 -12.41
CA LEU A 25 -10.90 -4.93 -13.16
C LEU A 25 -10.57 -4.56 -14.61
N HIS A 26 -11.20 -5.25 -15.55
CA HIS A 26 -11.22 -4.84 -16.96
C HIS A 26 -12.50 -4.06 -17.21
N PHE A 27 -12.36 -2.79 -17.55
CA PHE A 27 -13.45 -1.92 -17.97
C PHE A 27 -13.23 -1.55 -19.45
N HIS A 28 -13.97 -2.22 -20.34
CA HIS A 28 -13.66 -2.23 -21.78
C HIS A 28 -12.18 -2.60 -22.01
N GLU A 29 -11.46 -1.80 -22.79
CA GLU A 29 -10.03 -1.97 -23.06
C GLU A 29 -9.13 -1.44 -21.94
N THR A 30 -9.71 -0.89 -20.86
CA THR A 30 -8.94 -0.32 -19.75
C THR A 30 -8.85 -1.30 -18.58
N ARG A 31 -7.65 -1.82 -18.34
CA ARG A 31 -7.30 -2.51 -17.10
C ARG A 31 -7.02 -1.52 -15.97
N LEU A 32 -7.74 -1.68 -14.86
CA LEU A 32 -7.55 -0.95 -13.61
C LEU A 32 -7.02 -1.90 -12.54
N ALA A 33 -6.07 -1.46 -11.72
CA ALA A 33 -5.60 -2.16 -10.54
C ALA A 33 -5.89 -1.33 -9.28
N PHE A 34 -6.32 -2.00 -8.22
CA PHE A 34 -6.52 -1.41 -6.89
C PHE A 34 -5.66 -2.20 -5.91
N VAL A 35 -4.79 -1.50 -5.18
CA VAL A 35 -3.94 -2.09 -4.14
C VAL A 35 -4.26 -1.39 -2.82
N ALA A 36 -4.91 -2.10 -1.91
CA ALA A 36 -5.22 -1.61 -0.58
C ALA A 36 -4.23 -2.21 0.43
N CYS A 37 -3.50 -1.37 1.17
CA CYS A 37 -2.50 -1.82 2.13
C CYS A 37 -2.75 -1.31 3.56
N HIS A 38 -2.15 -2.02 4.51
CA HIS A 38 -2.02 -1.62 5.91
C HIS A 38 -0.54 -1.77 6.25
N LEU A 39 0.20 -0.66 6.25
CA LEU A 39 1.66 -0.64 6.43
C LEU A 39 2.07 -0.52 7.90
N ALA A 40 3.35 -0.74 8.20
CA ALA A 40 3.94 -0.67 9.52
C ALA A 40 3.50 0.57 10.31
N ALA A 41 2.99 0.34 11.52
CA ALA A 41 2.52 1.37 12.43
C ALA A 41 3.70 1.94 13.25
N HIS A 42 3.40 2.98 14.04
CA HIS A 42 4.33 3.79 14.85
C HIS A 42 5.04 4.90 14.08
N GLU A 43 5.39 5.97 14.80
CA GLU A 43 5.90 7.22 14.24
C GLU A 43 7.26 7.01 13.55
N ASP A 44 8.17 6.29 14.21
CA ASP A 44 9.55 6.07 13.72
C ASP A 44 9.67 4.98 12.63
N ALA A 45 8.59 4.29 12.27
CA ALA A 45 8.61 3.14 11.36
C ALA A 45 8.61 3.54 9.86
N THR A 46 9.16 4.70 9.50
CA THR A 46 9.15 5.18 8.11
C THR A 46 9.94 4.26 7.19
N ARG A 47 11.10 3.75 7.63
CA ARG A 47 11.88 2.78 6.86
C ARG A 47 11.10 1.48 6.66
N ASP A 48 10.47 0.97 7.71
CA ASP A 48 9.72 -0.29 7.67
C ASP A 48 8.52 -0.17 6.71
N ARG A 49 7.84 0.99 6.66
CA ARG A 49 6.80 1.27 5.65
C ARG A 49 7.33 1.26 4.22
N LEU A 50 8.54 1.78 3.98
CA LEU A 50 9.18 1.73 2.65
C LEU A 50 9.54 0.29 2.26
N GLU A 51 10.00 -0.52 3.22
CA GLU A 51 10.27 -1.94 3.03
C GLU A 51 8.99 -2.73 2.73
N ASP A 52 7.90 -2.46 3.45
CA ASP A 52 6.57 -3.02 3.17
C ASP A 52 6.14 -2.73 1.73
N VAL A 53 6.25 -1.47 1.28
CA VAL A 53 5.89 -1.06 -0.09
C VAL A 53 6.74 -1.80 -1.11
N ALA A 54 8.07 -1.84 -0.92
CA ALA A 54 8.97 -2.53 -1.83
C ALA A 54 8.64 -4.03 -1.93
N GLN A 55 8.30 -4.65 -0.80
CA GLN A 55 7.88 -6.04 -0.76
C GLN A 55 6.56 -6.27 -1.51
N ILE A 56 5.54 -5.44 -1.28
CA ILE A 56 4.24 -5.54 -1.98
C ILE A 56 4.43 -5.35 -3.49
N VAL A 57 5.18 -4.33 -3.91
CA VAL A 57 5.47 -4.05 -5.33
C VAL A 57 6.15 -5.26 -5.99
N ARG A 58 7.09 -5.89 -5.30
CA ARG A 58 7.81 -7.07 -5.81
C ARG A 58 6.97 -8.34 -5.82
N ALA A 59 6.09 -8.55 -4.83
CA ALA A 59 5.46 -9.84 -4.59
C ALA A 59 4.01 -9.96 -5.10
N LEU A 60 3.26 -8.86 -5.20
CA LEU A 60 1.84 -8.90 -5.58
C LEU A 60 1.69 -9.24 -7.07
N ARG A 61 0.84 -10.21 -7.39
CA ARG A 61 0.63 -10.75 -8.75
C ARG A 61 -0.81 -10.61 -9.17
N LEU A 62 -1.08 -9.64 -10.04
CA LEU A 62 -2.42 -9.27 -10.49
C LEU A 62 -2.67 -9.61 -11.96
N GLY A 63 -1.91 -10.54 -12.54
CA GLY A 63 -2.19 -11.14 -13.84
C GLY A 63 -1.07 -11.02 -14.89
N ASN A 64 0.05 -10.35 -14.59
CA ASN A 64 1.28 -10.48 -15.37
C ASN A 64 2.47 -10.62 -14.41
N SER A 65 3.03 -11.83 -14.31
CA SER A 65 4.11 -12.15 -13.38
C SER A 65 5.49 -11.61 -13.77
N GLU A 66 5.63 -11.09 -14.98
CA GLU A 66 6.88 -10.47 -15.46
C GLU A 66 6.98 -8.99 -15.07
N LEU A 67 5.85 -8.37 -14.69
CA LEU A 67 5.77 -6.97 -14.29
C LEU A 67 5.57 -6.85 -12.77
N ASP A 68 6.03 -5.75 -12.20
CA ASP A 68 5.75 -5.39 -10.80
C ASP A 68 4.28 -5.02 -10.58
N ALA A 69 3.86 -4.93 -9.31
CA ALA A 69 2.47 -4.67 -8.95
C ALA A 69 1.87 -3.39 -9.55
N ILE A 70 2.69 -2.36 -9.80
CA ILE A 70 2.22 -1.04 -10.23
C ILE A 70 2.17 -0.90 -11.75
N SER A 71 2.88 -1.77 -12.48
CA SER A 71 2.98 -1.75 -13.95
C SER A 71 2.03 -2.74 -14.65
N GLN A 72 1.27 -3.54 -13.90
CA GLN A 72 0.38 -4.59 -14.43
C GLN A 72 -0.94 -4.10 -15.03
N ALA A 73 -1.24 -2.79 -14.98
CA ALA A 73 -2.50 -2.19 -15.44
C ALA A 73 -2.26 -0.79 -16.05
N HIS A 74 -3.23 -0.28 -16.82
CA HIS A 74 -3.14 1.09 -17.37
C HIS A 74 -3.20 2.15 -16.26
N HIS A 75 -3.97 1.87 -15.21
CA HIS A 75 -4.05 2.70 -14.01
C HIS A 75 -3.97 1.83 -12.77
N THR A 76 -3.11 2.23 -11.83
CA THR A 76 -2.98 1.60 -10.52
C THR A 76 -3.35 2.62 -9.45
N ILE A 77 -4.39 2.33 -8.67
CA ILE A 77 -4.76 3.09 -7.49
C ILE A 77 -4.21 2.38 -6.26
N TRP A 78 -3.33 3.06 -5.53
CA TRP A 78 -2.77 2.59 -4.27
C TRP A 78 -3.40 3.35 -3.10
N LEU A 79 -3.94 2.63 -2.13
CA LEU A 79 -4.74 3.20 -1.05
C LEU A 79 -4.66 2.36 0.24
N GLY A 80 -5.34 2.82 1.29
CA GLY A 80 -5.45 2.11 2.57
C GLY A 80 -4.84 2.89 3.74
N ASP A 81 -4.54 2.18 4.82
CA ASP A 81 -3.83 2.77 5.97
C ASP A 81 -2.32 2.70 5.71
N LEU A 82 -1.80 3.76 5.08
CA LEU A 82 -0.37 3.90 4.79
C LEU A 82 0.47 4.15 6.05
N ASN A 83 -0.15 4.50 7.18
CA ASN A 83 0.48 4.77 8.47
C ASN A 83 1.60 5.84 8.51
N TYR A 84 1.82 6.63 7.46
CA TYR A 84 2.72 7.80 7.54
C TYR A 84 2.17 8.84 8.51
N ARG A 85 3.07 9.46 9.28
CA ARG A 85 2.74 10.45 10.30
C ARG A 85 3.29 11.81 9.91
N VAL A 86 2.63 12.86 10.38
CA VAL A 86 3.19 14.21 10.30
C VAL A 86 4.31 14.34 11.32
N ASN A 87 5.42 14.94 10.92
CA ASN A 87 6.53 15.20 11.84
C ASN A 87 6.31 16.55 12.54
N LEU A 88 5.35 16.56 13.47
CA LEU A 88 4.98 17.73 14.28
C LEU A 88 4.85 17.29 15.73
N SER A 89 5.16 18.19 16.65
CA SER A 89 4.75 18.00 18.04
C SER A 89 3.22 18.02 18.15
N TRP A 90 2.71 17.51 19.28
CA TRP A 90 1.27 17.57 19.59
C TRP A 90 0.73 19.00 19.56
N GLU A 91 1.48 19.96 20.09
CA GLU A 91 1.08 21.36 20.17
C GLU A 91 0.94 21.99 18.77
N GLU A 92 1.95 21.77 17.91
CA GLU A 92 1.93 22.24 16.52
C GLU A 92 0.80 21.58 15.72
N GLY A 93 0.63 20.26 15.86
CA GLY A 93 -0.45 19.52 15.19
C GLY A 93 -1.83 20.00 15.62
N ALA A 94 -2.03 20.21 16.93
CA ALA A 94 -3.31 20.69 17.47
C ALA A 94 -3.59 22.14 17.07
N ALA A 95 -2.57 23.00 16.96
CA ALA A 95 -2.72 24.34 16.42
C ALA A 95 -3.15 24.31 14.94
N ALA A 96 -2.46 23.51 14.11
CA ALA A 96 -2.74 23.40 12.67
C ALA A 96 -4.16 22.88 12.36
N ILE A 97 -4.75 22.08 13.24
CA ILE A 97 -6.15 21.61 13.11
C ILE A 97 -7.14 22.72 13.50
N ARG A 98 -6.82 23.52 14.52
CA ARG A 98 -7.69 24.60 15.04
C ARG A 98 -7.73 25.83 14.14
N GLU A 99 -6.75 26.01 13.27
CA GLU A 99 -6.70 27.11 12.28
C GLU A 99 -7.55 26.84 11.02
N ARG A 100 -8.38 25.78 11.03
CA ARG A 100 -9.33 25.44 9.96
C ARG A 100 -10.77 25.56 10.44
#